data_AF-A0A1X7U1B5-F1
#
_entry.id   AF-A0A1X7U1B5-F1
#
_cell.length_a   1.000
_cell.length_b   1.000
_cell.length_c   1.000
_cell.angle_alpha   90.00
_cell.angle_beta   90.00
_cell.angle_gamma   90.00
#
_symmetry.space_group_name_H-M   'P 1'
#
loop_
_entity.id
_entity.type
_entity.pdbx_description
1 polymer ?
#
loop_
_entity_poly.entity_id
_entity_poly.type
_entity_poly.pdbx_seq_one_letter_code
_entity_poly.pdbx_strand_id
1 'polypeptide(L)' 'MGTVEAICYKETTPPHLPVALIVRFDHDTGPTVHDGTVPITPVRRNWSSGGHCSRL' A
#
# COMPACT_ATOMS: atom_id res chain seq x y z
N MET A 1 4.43 7.09 -14.82
CA MET A 1 4.52 5.94 -13.91
C MET A 1 4.43 6.49 -12.48
N GLY A 2 4.30 5.65 -11.45
CA GLY A 2 4.27 6.09 -10.06
C GLY A 2 5.44 5.51 -9.29
N THR A 3 6.07 6.31 -8.43
CA THR A 3 7.14 5.89 -7.51
C THR A 3 6.63 5.92 -6.08
N VAL A 4 6.82 4.82 -5.34
CA VAL A 4 6.51 4.78 -3.90
C VAL A 4 7.61 5.51 -3.15
N GLU A 5 7.26 6.61 -2.48
CA GLU A 5 8.21 7.38 -1.67
C GLU A 5 8.22 6.92 -0.21
N ALA A 6 7.07 6.52 0.32
CA ALA A 6 6.96 6.01 1.69
C ALA A 6 5.87 4.94 1.84
N ILE A 7 6.05 4.06 2.82
CA ILE A 7 5.07 3.07 3.24
C ILE A 7 4.73 3.33 4.71
N CYS A 8 3.47 3.61 4.99
CA CYS A 8 2.98 3.88 6.33
C CYS A 8 2.46 2.59 6.97
N TYR A 9 2.92 2.29 8.18
CA TYR A 9 2.46 1.17 8.98
C TYR A 9 1.75 1.68 10.24
N LYS A 10 0.79 0.88 10.75
CA LYS A 10 0.25 1.13 12.08
C LYS A 10 1.18 0.52 13.13
N GLU A 11 1.42 1.26 14.19
CA GLU A 11 2.13 0.77 15.38
C GLU A 11 1.20 -0.18 16.15
N THR A 12 1.28 -1.49 15.86
CA THR A 12 0.51 -2.57 16.49
C THR A 12 1.39 -3.81 16.71
N THR A 13 0.89 -4.90 17.27
CA THR A 13 1.63 -6.17 17.30
C THR A 13 1.82 -6.74 15.88
N PRO A 14 3.01 -7.30 15.54
CA PRO A 14 3.27 -7.89 14.23
C PRO A 14 2.32 -9.04 13.84
N PRO A 15 2.09 -9.29 12.53
CA PRO A 15 2.69 -8.60 11.38
C PRO A 15 2.01 -7.27 11.04
N HIS A 16 2.82 -6.25 10.77
CA HIS A 16 2.31 -4.93 10.37
C HIS A 16 1.96 -4.93 8.89
N LEU A 17 0.66 -4.81 8.59
CA LEU A 17 0.21 -4.52 7.23
C LEU A 17 0.29 -3.00 6.98
N PRO A 18 0.70 -2.57 5.77
CA PRO A 18 0.72 -1.16 5.43
C PRO A 18 -0.71 -0.59 5.44
N VAL A 19 -0.86 0.61 6.00
CA VAL A 19 -2.13 1.34 6.06
C VAL A 19 -2.26 2.36 4.93
N ALA A 20 -1.13 2.86 4.43
CA ALA A 20 -1.07 3.77 3.29
C ALA A 20 0.27 3.64 2.56
N LEU A 21 0.23 3.89 1.26
CA LEU A 21 1.41 4.10 0.40
C LEU A 21 1.41 5.57 -0.03
N ILE A 22 2.54 6.25 0.11
CA ILE A 22 2.72 7.59 -0.43
C ILE A 22 3.40 7.45 -1.79
N VAL A 23 2.69 7.85 -2.85
CA VAL A 23 3.13 7.65 -4.24
C VAL A 23 3.22 8.99 -4.94
N ARG A 24 4.34 9.26 -5.61
CA ARG A 24 4.47 10.38 -6.55
C ARG A 24 4.32 9.87 -7.98
N PHE A 25 3.45 10.51 -8.76
CA PHE A 25 3.27 10.20 -10.17
C PHE A 25 4.01 11.21 -11.04
N ASP A 26 4.67 10.74 -12.10
CA ASP A 26 5.55 11.61 -12.91
C ASP A 26 4.80 12.76 -13.61
N HIS A 27 3.52 12.56 -13.92
CA HIS A 27 2.70 13.48 -14.71
C HIS A 27 1.24 13.56 -14.22
N ASP A 28 1.03 13.49 -12.91
CA ASP A 28 -0.32 13.68 -12.39
C ASP A 28 -0.67 15.17 -12.35
N THR A 29 -1.76 15.54 -13.02
CA THR A 29 -2.34 16.89 -13.00
C THR A 29 -3.54 16.97 -12.05
N GLY A 30 -3.88 15.87 -11.41
CA GLY A 30 -4.92 15.78 -10.42
C GLY A 30 -4.55 16.42 -9.08
N PRO A 31 -5.49 16.42 -8.12
CA PRO A 31 -5.24 16.93 -6.78
C PRO A 31 -4.24 16.02 -6.06
N THR A 32 -3.09 16.57 -5.71
CA THR A 32 -2.08 15.91 -4.89
C THR A 32 -2.10 16.49 -3.47
N VAL A 33 -1.47 15.79 -2.53
CA VAL A 33 -1.09 16.38 -1.24
C VAL A 33 0.26 17.11 -1.40
N HIS A 34 1.03 17.20 -0.32
CA HIS A 34 2.35 17.84 -0.32
C HIS A 34 3.31 17.20 -1.33
N ASP A 35 4.13 18.02 -1.99
CA ASP A 35 5.18 17.63 -2.93
C ASP A 35 4.74 16.74 -4.11
N GLY A 36 3.48 16.88 -4.54
CA GLY A 36 2.96 16.10 -5.68
C GLY A 36 2.67 14.63 -5.35
N THR A 37 2.65 14.27 -4.06
CA THR A 37 2.38 12.89 -3.63
C THR A 37 0.88 12.64 -3.49
N VAL A 38 0.49 11.37 -3.55
CA VAL A 38 -0.88 10.89 -3.40
C VAL A 38 -0.88 9.72 -2.41
N PRO A 39 -1.69 9.77 -1.34
CA PRO A 39 -1.85 8.65 -0.44
C PRO A 39 -2.78 7.59 -1.06
N ILE A 40 -2.32 6.35 -1.12
CA ILE A 40 -3.09 5.20 -1.60
C ILE A 40 -3.31 4.24 -0.44
N THR A 41 -4.58 3.97 -0.11
CA THR A 41 -4.94 2.96 0.90
C THR A 41 -4.94 1.56 0.27
N PRO A 42 -4.11 0.62 0.75
CA PRO A 42 -4.10 -0.75 0.23
C PRO A 42 -5.43 -1.46 0.49
N VAL A 43 -5.92 -2.20 -0.51
CA VAL A 43 -7.07 -3.09 -0.32
C VAL A 43 -6.62 -4.36 0.40
N ARG A 44 -7.16 -4.60 1.59
CA ARG A 44 -6.91 -5.84 2.34
C ARG A 44 -7.77 -6.96 1.78
N ARG A 45 -7.12 -8.02 1.28
CA ARG A 45 -7.80 -9.27 0.89
C ARG A 45 -7.24 -10.40 1.74
N ASN A 46 -8.14 -11.17 2.34
CA ASN A 46 -7.78 -12.39 3.05
C ASN A 46 -8.15 -13.56 2.15
N TRP A 47 -7.26 -14.54 2.04
CA TRP A 47 -7.61 -15.82 1.46
C TRP A 47 -8.31 -16.65 2.56
N SER A 48 -9.52 -17.14 2.29
CA SER A 48 -10.11 -18.18 3.13
C SER A 48 -9.27 -19.45 2.98
N SER A 49 -8.77 -19.99 4.09
CA SER A 49 -7.92 -21.19 4.16
C SER A 49 -8.67 -22.48 3.80
N GLY A 50 -9.23 -22.55 2.58
CA GLY A 50 -9.85 -23.75 2.02
C GLY A 50 -8.97 -24.49 1.01
N GLY A 51 -7.84 -23.91 0.60
CA GLY A 51 -6.88 -24.53 -0.30
C GLY A 51 -5.60 -24.87 0.45
N HIS A 52 -5.24 -26.16 0.52
CA HIS A 52 -3.94 -26.60 1.00
C HIS A 52 -2.85 -25.92 0.17
N CYS A 53 -1.98 -25.14 0.82
CA CYS A 53 -0.70 -24.77 0.25
C CYS A 53 0.13 -26.06 0.11
N SER A 54 0.15 -26.66 -1.07
CA SER A 54 1.17 -27.65 -1.39
C SER A 54 2.50 -26.91 -1.51
N ARG A 55 3.37 -27.09 -0.52
CA ARG A 55 4.79 -26.79 -0.67
C ARG A 55 5.32 -27.62 -1.85
N LEU A 56 5.81 -26.94 -2.88
CA LEU A 56 6.71 -27.53 -3.87
C LEU A 56 8.11 -27.66 -3.26
#